data_AF-R6UCI1-F1
#
_entry.id   AF-R6UCI1-F1
#
_cell.length_a   1.000
_cell.length_b   1.000
_cell.length_c   1.000
_cell.angle_alpha   90.00
_cell.angle_beta   90.00
_cell.angle_gamma   90.00
#
_symmetry.space_group_name_H-M   'P 1'
#
loop_
_entity.id
_entity.type
_entity.pdbx_description
1 polymer ?
#
loop_
_entity_poly.entity_id
_entity_poly.type
_entity_poly.pdbx_seq_one_letter_code
_entity_poly.pdbx_strand_id
1 'polypeptide(L)'
;MDQLNKIPKFLFVLVAAILVAVVFWMTIGMSLISNAPTLMSEHDANVKKIAEYDTALSQQKQIEAEIKKNQDEYNRKQEELFVDLSTCTKEIEEYCSNRNIILKNYSLGEPQEDTMNRTSNSGYPVKSVNIALGYSGSYDTALSMLKFFEQNSKGCYYVNSCNISGEEGSKDSSVTMSITLYYFDTESAATAATEAVG
;
A
#
# COMPACT_ATOMS: atom_id res chain seq x y z
N MET A 1 19.04 88.82 55.17
CA MET A 1 19.46 88.44 53.80
C MET A 1 20.83 87.79 53.94
N ASP A 2 21.08 86.55 53.58
CA ASP A 2 20.28 85.53 52.94
C ASP A 2 20.83 84.18 53.37
N GLN A 3 19.93 83.23 53.58
CA GLN A 3 20.27 81.84 53.78
C GLN A 3 20.88 81.30 52.48
N LEU A 4 22.21 81.32 52.35
CA LEU A 4 22.89 80.67 51.23
C LEU A 4 22.83 79.14 51.41
N ASN A 5 21.75 78.57 50.88
CA ASN A 5 21.62 77.24 50.25
C ASN A 5 22.57 76.13 50.77
N LYS A 6 22.23 75.54 51.92
CA LYS A 6 22.65 74.15 52.21
C LYS A 6 21.80 73.23 51.34
N ILE A 7 22.34 72.80 50.20
CA ILE A 7 21.70 71.78 49.36
C ILE A 7 21.40 70.56 50.25
N PRO A 8 20.12 70.16 50.42
CA PRO A 8 19.78 69.05 51.30
C PRO A 8 20.45 67.76 50.82
N LYS A 9 21.07 67.00 51.73
CA LYS A 9 21.84 65.78 51.43
C LYS A 9 21.05 64.74 50.61
N PHE A 10 19.73 64.74 50.73
CA PHE A 10 18.82 63.92 49.91
C PHE A 10 18.95 64.20 48.40
N LEU A 11 19.18 65.46 47.98
CA LEU A 11 19.37 65.79 46.57
C LEU A 11 20.65 65.14 46.00
N PHE A 12 21.72 65.05 46.79
CA PHE A 12 22.95 64.36 46.36
C PHE A 12 22.73 62.84 46.19
N VAL A 13 21.99 62.22 47.10
CA VAL A 13 21.65 60.78 47.00
C VAL A 13 20.75 60.52 45.80
N LEU A 14 19.79 61.41 45.52
CA LEU A 14 18.90 61.30 44.37
C LEU A 14 19.66 61.45 43.04
N VAL A 15 20.58 62.42 42.95
CA VAL A 15 21.45 62.59 41.78
C VAL A 15 22.36 61.36 41.58
N ALA A 16 22.92 60.81 42.66
CA ALA A 16 23.73 59.60 42.59
C ALA A 16 22.90 58.38 42.13
N ALA A 17 21.67 58.23 42.61
CA ALA A 17 20.77 57.16 42.17
C ALA A 17 20.39 57.29 40.69
N ILE A 18 20.14 58.51 40.21
CA ILE A 18 19.89 58.78 38.78
C ILE A 18 21.13 58.42 37.95
N LEU A 19 22.33 58.78 38.40
CA LEU A 19 23.57 58.43 37.70
C LEU A 19 23.75 56.91 37.59
N VAL A 20 23.48 56.15 38.66
CA VAL A 20 23.54 54.68 38.63
C VAL A 20 22.51 54.11 37.67
N ALA A 21 21.28 54.62 37.66
CA ALA A 21 20.25 54.19 36.73
C ALA A 21 20.62 54.47 35.26
N VAL A 22 21.24 55.63 34.99
CA VAL A 22 21.72 55.99 33.64
C VAL A 22 22.86 55.07 33.20
N VAL A 23 23.84 54.80 34.06
CA VAL A 23 24.94 53.87 33.76
C VAL A 23 24.42 52.44 33.53
N PHE A 24 23.48 51.98 34.35
CA PHE A 24 22.81 50.69 34.15
C PHE A 24 22.07 50.63 32.81
N TRP A 25 21.34 51.69 32.45
CA TRP A 25 20.64 51.77 31.17
C TRP A 25 21.59 51.83 29.97
N MET A 26 22.73 52.51 30.10
CA MET A 26 23.75 52.53 29.04
C MET A 26 24.44 51.18 28.86
N THR A 27 24.74 50.47 29.95
CA THR A 27 25.46 49.18 29.88
C THR A 27 24.57 48.04 29.41
N ILE A 28 23.35 47.92 29.96
CA ILE A 28 22.47 46.76 29.71
C ILE A 28 21.33 47.13 28.75
N GLY A 29 20.71 48.30 28.94
CA GLY A 29 19.56 48.73 28.14
C GLY A 29 19.91 48.94 26.67
N MET A 30 21.02 49.62 26.36
CA MET A 30 21.46 49.80 24.96
C MET A 30 21.85 48.47 24.30
N SER A 31 22.54 47.57 25.00
CA SER A 31 22.90 46.26 24.47
C SER A 31 21.65 45.44 24.14
N LEU A 32 20.66 45.41 25.03
CA LEU A 32 19.39 44.72 24.78
C LEU A 32 18.59 45.35 23.63
N ILE A 33 18.49 46.68 23.55
CA ILE A 33 17.74 47.35 22.47
C ILE A 33 18.44 47.16 21.12
N SER A 34 19.78 47.22 21.08
CA SER A 34 20.55 47.03 19.85
C SER A 34 20.51 45.57 19.35
N ASN A 35 20.47 44.60 20.27
CA ASN A 35 20.44 43.18 19.94
C ASN A 35 19.03 42.60 19.85
N ALA A 36 18.00 43.28 20.37
CA ALA A 36 16.59 42.89 20.25
C ALA A 36 16.15 42.58 18.81
N PRO A 37 16.43 43.42 17.79
CA PRO A 37 16.05 43.11 16.42
C PRO A 37 16.76 41.86 15.89
N THR A 38 18.03 41.65 16.26
CA THR A 38 18.80 40.46 15.88
C THR A 38 18.24 39.21 16.55
N LEU A 39 17.96 39.26 17.86
CA LEU A 39 17.39 38.16 18.63
C LEU A 39 15.97 37.80 18.15
N MET A 40 15.15 38.79 17.78
CA MET A 40 13.83 38.54 17.17
C MET A 40 13.97 37.92 15.77
N SER A 41 14.91 38.40 14.96
CA SER A 41 15.17 37.81 13.64
C SER A 41 15.70 36.38 13.73
N GLU A 42 16.58 36.09 14.70
CA GLU A 42 17.08 34.73 14.94
C GLU A 42 15.97 33.81 15.46
N HIS A 43 15.10 34.31 16.33
CA HIS A 43 13.93 33.59 16.80
C HIS A 43 12.99 33.24 15.65
N ASP A 44 12.64 34.20 14.78
CA ASP A 44 11.76 33.95 13.62
C ASP A 44 12.40 32.98 12.61
N ALA A 45 13.71 33.09 12.38
CA ALA A 45 14.45 32.16 11.54
C ALA A 45 14.45 30.74 12.12
N ASN A 46 14.59 30.59 13.44
CA ASN A 46 14.55 29.30 14.12
C ASN A 46 13.15 28.68 14.13
N VAL A 47 12.10 29.48 14.35
CA VAL A 47 10.70 29.02 14.26
C VAL A 47 10.38 28.52 12.86
N LYS A 48 10.85 29.22 11.82
CA LYS A 48 10.68 28.78 10.44
C LYS A 48 11.37 27.44 10.16
N LYS A 49 12.60 27.26 10.64
CA LYS A 49 13.32 25.98 10.52
C LYS A 49 12.61 24.83 11.25
N ILE A 50 12.06 25.09 12.45
CA ILE A 50 11.28 24.09 13.20
C ILE A 50 10.04 23.66 12.40
N ALA A 51 9.31 24.62 11.82
CA ALA A 51 8.16 24.30 10.98
C ALA A 51 8.52 23.50 9.71
N GLU A 52 9.66 23.79 9.09
CA GLU A 52 10.20 23.01 7.97
C GLU A 52 10.55 21.57 8.39
N TYR A 53 11.20 21.38 9.55
CA TYR A 53 11.49 20.05 10.09
C TYR A 53 10.23 19.28 10.50
N ASP A 54 9.24 19.92 11.11
CA ASP A 54 7.96 19.31 11.47
C ASP A 54 7.18 18.86 10.22
N THR A 55 7.23 19.65 9.15
CA THR A 55 6.63 19.30 7.86
C THR A 55 7.30 18.08 7.25
N ALA A 56 8.64 18.05 7.24
CA ALA A 56 9.41 16.92 6.72
C ALA A 56 9.17 15.63 7.55
N LEU A 57 9.11 15.75 8.88
CA LEU A 57 8.86 14.61 9.78
C LEU A 57 7.42 14.08 9.66
N SER A 58 6.45 14.96 9.43
CA SER A 58 5.06 14.58 9.12
C SER A 58 4.97 13.83 7.79
N GLN A 59 5.65 14.32 6.75
CA GLN A 59 5.73 13.64 5.45
C GLN A 59 6.39 12.25 5.57
N GLN A 60 7.47 12.14 6.35
CA GLN A 60 8.11 10.85 6.60
C GLN A 60 7.16 9.85 7.27
N LYS A 61 6.43 10.27 8.33
CA LYS A 61 5.44 9.40 9.00
C LYS A 61 4.31 8.97 8.06
N GLN A 62 3.86 9.87 7.17
CA GLN A 62 2.85 9.53 6.17
C GLN A 62 3.38 8.51 5.16
N ILE A 63 4.61 8.69 4.66
CA ILE A 63 5.27 7.76 3.75
C ILE A 63 5.48 6.40 4.42
N GLU A 64 5.96 6.34 5.66
CA GLU A 64 6.12 5.09 6.41
C GLU A 64 4.79 4.37 6.63
N ALA A 65 3.71 5.11 6.94
CA ALA A 65 2.38 4.55 7.06
C ALA A 65 1.85 4.01 5.73
N GLU A 66 2.13 4.70 4.62
CA GLU A 66 1.74 4.26 3.27
C GLU A 66 2.54 3.03 2.82
N ILE A 67 3.86 2.99 3.10
CA ILE A 67 4.69 1.79 2.87
C ILE A 67 4.14 0.61 3.66
N LYS A 68 3.84 0.79 4.95
CA LYS A 68 3.29 -0.27 5.78
C LYS A 68 1.95 -0.76 5.26
N LYS A 69 1.05 0.16 4.89
CA LYS A 69 -0.26 -0.19 4.29
C LYS A 69 -0.07 -0.97 2.99
N ASN A 70 0.81 -0.53 2.11
CA ASN A 70 1.10 -1.20 0.84
C ASN A 70 1.72 -2.58 1.07
N GLN A 71 2.55 -2.73 2.10
CA GLN A 71 3.16 -4.01 2.48
C GLN A 71 2.12 -4.96 3.08
N ASP A 72 1.22 -4.49 3.93
CA ASP A 72 0.10 -5.27 4.47
C ASP A 72 -0.86 -5.70 3.33
N GLU A 73 -1.16 -4.80 2.40
CA GLU A 73 -1.98 -5.10 1.23
C GLU A 73 -1.29 -6.11 0.29
N TYR A 74 0.02 -5.97 0.10
CA TYR A 74 0.83 -6.93 -0.67
C TYR A 74 0.81 -8.31 -0.03
N ASN A 75 1.03 -8.41 1.28
CA ASN A 75 1.03 -9.69 2.01
C ASN A 75 -0.36 -10.35 1.95
N ARG A 76 -1.44 -9.59 2.15
CA ARG A 76 -2.82 -10.10 2.02
C ARG A 76 -3.09 -10.61 0.60
N LYS A 77 -2.69 -9.85 -0.42
CA LYS A 77 -2.82 -10.29 -1.82
C LYS A 77 -1.98 -11.53 -2.11
N GLN A 78 -0.81 -11.65 -1.48
CA GLN A 78 0.06 -12.82 -1.62
C GLN A 78 -0.59 -14.07 -1.04
N GLU A 79 -1.25 -13.99 0.11
CA GLU A 79 -2.06 -15.10 0.67
C GLU A 79 -3.25 -15.45 -0.22
N GLU A 80 -3.92 -14.45 -0.81
CA GLU A 80 -5.05 -14.66 -1.74
C GLU A 80 -4.60 -15.27 -3.09
N LEU A 81 -3.34 -15.12 -3.48
CA LEU A 81 -2.74 -15.66 -4.72
C LEU A 81 -2.38 -17.15 -4.61
N PHE A 82 -2.28 -17.71 -3.41
CA PHE A 82 -2.05 -19.14 -3.20
C PHE A 82 -3.35 -19.92 -3.33
N VAL A 83 -3.82 -20.06 -4.57
CA VAL A 83 -5.01 -20.86 -4.88
C VAL A 83 -4.55 -22.19 -5.46
N ASP A 84 -4.81 -23.27 -4.73
CA ASP A 84 -4.53 -24.61 -5.21
C ASP A 84 -5.48 -25.03 -6.33
N LEU A 85 -5.08 -26.09 -7.05
CA LEU A 85 -5.83 -26.63 -8.18
C LEU A 85 -7.26 -27.02 -7.79
N SER A 86 -7.45 -27.68 -6.64
CA SER A 86 -8.76 -28.15 -6.17
C SER A 86 -9.71 -26.99 -5.87
N THR A 87 -9.21 -25.90 -5.31
CA THR A 87 -9.98 -24.70 -5.04
C THR A 87 -10.45 -24.06 -6.35
N CYS A 88 -9.56 -23.94 -7.35
CA CYS A 88 -9.90 -23.41 -8.66
C CYS A 88 -10.96 -24.27 -9.39
N THR A 89 -10.81 -25.60 -9.35
CA THR A 89 -11.78 -26.50 -10.02
C THR A 89 -13.15 -26.42 -9.37
N LYS A 90 -13.23 -26.34 -8.03
CA LYS A 90 -14.50 -26.17 -7.29
C LYS A 90 -15.19 -24.85 -7.62
N GLU A 91 -14.43 -23.75 -7.75
CA GLU A 91 -14.99 -22.45 -8.12
C GLU A 91 -15.68 -22.49 -9.49
N ILE A 92 -15.11 -23.22 -10.47
CA ILE A 92 -15.70 -23.38 -11.80
C ILE A 92 -17.02 -24.17 -11.71
N GLU A 93 -17.02 -25.28 -10.97
CA GLU A 93 -18.20 -26.12 -10.77
C GLU A 93 -19.33 -25.36 -10.05
N GLU A 94 -18.99 -24.60 -9.01
CA GLU A 94 -19.93 -23.78 -8.25
C GLU A 94 -20.51 -22.65 -9.12
N TYR A 95 -19.66 -21.96 -9.91
CA TYR A 95 -20.10 -20.93 -10.83
C TYR A 95 -21.11 -21.47 -11.86
N CYS A 96 -20.83 -22.65 -12.43
CA CYS A 96 -21.72 -23.31 -13.38
C CYS A 96 -23.05 -23.69 -12.72
N SER A 97 -23.00 -24.29 -11.53
CA SER A 97 -24.17 -24.73 -10.78
C SER A 97 -25.08 -23.57 -10.41
N ASN A 98 -24.53 -22.49 -9.87
CA ASN A 98 -25.28 -21.30 -9.45
C ASN A 98 -26.00 -20.58 -10.60
N ARG A 99 -25.53 -20.76 -11.84
CA ARG A 99 -26.11 -20.16 -13.05
C ARG A 99 -26.88 -21.15 -13.91
N ASN A 100 -27.06 -22.39 -13.45
CA ASN A 100 -27.70 -23.47 -14.21
C ASN A 100 -27.02 -23.72 -15.58
N ILE A 101 -25.69 -23.54 -15.64
CA ILE A 101 -24.90 -23.87 -16.82
C ILE A 101 -24.62 -25.37 -16.79
N ILE A 102 -25.16 -26.09 -17.77
CA ILE A 102 -24.98 -27.54 -17.87
C ILE A 102 -23.69 -27.81 -18.65
N LEU A 103 -22.66 -28.23 -17.91
CA LEU A 103 -21.41 -28.74 -18.50
C LEU A 103 -21.69 -30.06 -19.23
N LYS A 104 -21.39 -30.07 -20.53
CA LYS A 104 -21.37 -31.26 -21.40
C LYS A 104 -20.00 -31.95 -21.38
N ASN A 105 -18.95 -31.16 -21.26
CA ASN A 105 -17.58 -31.64 -21.13
C ASN A 105 -16.86 -30.82 -20.07
N TYR A 106 -16.15 -31.51 -19.18
CA TYR A 106 -15.22 -30.93 -18.23
C TYR A 106 -14.04 -31.88 -18.15
N SER A 107 -12.86 -31.43 -18.60
CA SER A 107 -11.65 -32.24 -18.49
C SER A 107 -10.51 -31.39 -17.96
N LEU A 108 -9.84 -31.94 -16.96
CA LEU A 108 -8.61 -31.41 -16.41
C LEU A 108 -7.44 -32.19 -17.02
N GLY A 109 -6.50 -31.49 -17.63
CA GLY A 109 -5.28 -32.09 -18.17
C GLY A 109 -4.27 -32.45 -17.08
N GLU A 110 -3.15 -33.02 -17.50
CA GLU A 110 -2.03 -33.30 -16.60
C GLU A 110 -1.27 -32.01 -16.24
N PRO A 111 -0.95 -31.76 -14.96
CA PRO A 111 -0.11 -30.64 -14.57
C PRO A 111 1.23 -30.65 -15.31
N GLN A 112 1.61 -29.49 -15.85
CA GLN A 112 2.86 -29.25 -16.55
C GLN A 112 3.73 -28.31 -15.72
N GLU A 113 5.00 -28.67 -15.58
CA GLU A 113 6.00 -27.79 -14.98
C GLU A 113 6.23 -26.56 -15.85
N ASP A 114 6.49 -25.42 -15.20
CA ASP A 114 6.86 -24.21 -15.92
C ASP A 114 8.23 -24.35 -16.60
N THR A 115 8.28 -24.13 -17.91
CA THR A 115 9.53 -24.23 -18.70
C THR A 115 10.61 -23.23 -18.29
N MET A 116 10.25 -22.17 -17.58
CA MET A 116 11.16 -21.14 -17.07
C MET A 116 11.59 -21.39 -15.62
N ASN A 117 11.21 -22.52 -15.00
CA ASN A 117 11.52 -22.86 -13.61
C ASN A 117 11.20 -21.73 -12.62
N ARG A 118 10.11 -20.99 -12.86
CA ARG A 118 9.71 -19.89 -11.98
C ARG A 118 9.20 -20.44 -10.65
N THR A 119 9.61 -19.80 -9.56
CA THR A 119 9.14 -20.12 -8.21
C THR A 119 8.53 -18.89 -7.56
N SER A 120 7.58 -19.10 -6.66
CA SER A 120 7.12 -18.04 -5.74
C SER A 120 8.25 -17.56 -4.82
N ASN A 121 8.04 -16.44 -4.13
CA ASN A 121 8.94 -15.96 -3.09
C ASN A 121 9.19 -16.99 -1.95
N SER A 122 8.25 -17.93 -1.76
CA SER A 122 8.33 -18.98 -0.76
C SER A 122 8.92 -20.30 -1.32
N GLY A 123 9.40 -20.31 -2.57
CA GLY A 123 10.07 -21.46 -3.18
C GLY A 123 9.16 -22.47 -3.89
N TYR A 124 7.84 -22.27 -3.88
CA TYR A 124 6.90 -23.16 -4.60
C TYR A 124 7.03 -22.99 -6.12
N PRO A 125 7.20 -24.08 -6.90
CA PRO A 125 7.28 -24.00 -8.35
C PRO A 125 5.92 -23.63 -8.96
N VAL A 126 5.95 -22.87 -10.05
CA VAL A 126 4.78 -22.60 -10.89
C VAL A 126 4.46 -23.84 -11.71
N LYS A 127 3.21 -24.28 -11.66
CA LYS A 127 2.66 -25.29 -12.55
C LYS A 127 1.52 -24.71 -13.38
N SER A 128 1.23 -25.37 -14.49
CA SER A 128 0.11 -25.04 -15.35
C SER A 128 -0.71 -26.28 -15.67
N VAL A 129 -2.01 -26.10 -15.86
CA VAL A 129 -2.89 -27.20 -16.28
C VAL A 129 -3.91 -26.68 -17.28
N ASN A 130 -4.13 -27.45 -18.34
CA ASN A 130 -5.17 -27.14 -19.32
C ASN A 130 -6.52 -27.65 -18.81
N ILE A 131 -7.54 -26.81 -18.90
CA ILE A 131 -8.92 -27.13 -18.56
C ILE A 131 -9.74 -26.95 -19.84
N ALA A 132 -10.42 -28.02 -20.27
CA ALA A 132 -11.36 -27.96 -21.36
C ALA A 132 -12.80 -27.97 -20.82
N LEU A 133 -13.58 -27.00 -21.26
CA LEU A 133 -14.97 -26.79 -20.86
C LEU A 133 -15.84 -26.84 -22.11
N GLY A 134 -16.92 -27.61 -22.05
CA GLY A 134 -17.97 -27.63 -23.06
C GLY A 134 -19.32 -27.50 -22.38
N TYR A 135 -20.17 -26.57 -22.80
CA TYR A 135 -21.50 -26.36 -22.24
C TYR A 135 -22.48 -25.81 -23.26
N SER A 136 -23.78 -25.96 -23.00
CA SER A 136 -24.81 -25.24 -23.75
C SER A 136 -24.99 -23.84 -23.17
N GLY A 137 -25.07 -22.82 -24.02
CA GLY A 137 -25.35 -21.46 -23.59
C GLY A 137 -25.38 -20.46 -24.75
N SER A 138 -26.00 -19.31 -24.51
CA SER A 138 -25.97 -18.20 -25.46
C SER A 138 -24.61 -17.48 -25.42
N TYR A 139 -24.45 -16.51 -26.33
CA TYR A 139 -23.32 -15.58 -26.30
C TYR A 139 -23.16 -14.90 -24.93
N ASP A 140 -24.26 -14.48 -24.30
CA ASP A 140 -24.23 -13.85 -22.97
C ASP A 140 -23.72 -14.80 -21.89
N THR A 141 -24.09 -16.09 -21.96
CA THR A 141 -23.57 -17.11 -21.04
C THR A 141 -22.07 -17.25 -21.20
N ALA A 142 -21.56 -17.32 -22.44
CA ALA A 142 -20.13 -17.38 -22.72
C ALA A 142 -19.38 -16.13 -22.22
N LEU A 143 -19.92 -14.94 -22.48
CA LEU A 143 -19.35 -13.69 -22.00
C LEU A 143 -19.32 -13.62 -20.47
N SER A 144 -20.37 -14.11 -19.81
CA SER A 144 -20.42 -14.17 -18.34
C SER A 144 -19.33 -15.07 -17.77
N MET A 145 -19.06 -16.21 -18.41
CA MET A 145 -18.02 -17.15 -18.01
C MET A 145 -16.62 -16.52 -18.18
N LEU A 146 -16.38 -15.81 -19.28
CA LEU A 146 -15.13 -15.07 -19.48
C LEU A 146 -14.93 -13.99 -18.40
N LYS A 147 -15.97 -13.22 -18.10
CA LYS A 147 -15.93 -12.21 -17.02
C LYS A 147 -15.68 -12.83 -15.65
N PHE A 148 -16.17 -14.04 -15.41
CA PHE A 148 -15.88 -14.77 -14.19
C PHE A 148 -14.39 -15.07 -14.04
N PHE A 149 -13.75 -15.61 -15.07
CA PHE A 149 -12.31 -15.87 -15.05
C PHE A 149 -11.47 -14.60 -14.92
N GLU A 150 -11.94 -13.48 -15.48
CA GLU A 150 -11.21 -12.21 -15.42
C GLU A 150 -11.34 -11.48 -14.07
N GLN A 151 -12.53 -11.52 -13.46
CA GLN A 151 -12.86 -10.59 -12.36
C GLN A 151 -13.23 -11.27 -11.04
N ASN A 152 -13.70 -12.52 -11.07
CA ASN A 152 -14.35 -13.14 -9.90
C ASN A 152 -13.68 -14.42 -9.42
N SER A 153 -12.96 -15.14 -10.28
CA SER A 153 -12.20 -16.31 -9.83
C SER A 153 -10.90 -15.88 -9.16
N LYS A 154 -10.47 -16.66 -8.17
CA LYS A 154 -9.20 -16.44 -7.48
C LYS A 154 -8.00 -16.99 -8.27
N GLY A 155 -8.25 -17.91 -9.21
CA GLY A 155 -7.20 -18.53 -10.03
C GLY A 155 -6.66 -17.60 -11.12
N CYS A 156 -5.43 -17.88 -11.58
CA CYS A 156 -4.81 -17.16 -12.69
C CYS A 156 -5.03 -17.94 -14.00
N TYR A 157 -5.95 -17.47 -14.84
CA TYR A 157 -6.32 -18.15 -16.08
C TYR A 157 -5.83 -17.42 -17.32
N TYR A 158 -5.42 -18.20 -18.31
CA TYR A 158 -5.20 -17.76 -19.68
C TYR A 158 -6.21 -18.47 -20.59
N VAL A 159 -6.98 -17.72 -21.38
CA VAL A 159 -7.97 -18.30 -22.30
C VAL A 159 -7.27 -18.66 -23.61
N ASN A 160 -7.06 -19.95 -23.86
CA ASN A 160 -6.45 -20.45 -25.09
C ASN A 160 -7.40 -20.28 -26.29
N SER A 161 -8.68 -20.59 -26.08
CA SER A 161 -9.72 -20.46 -27.11
C SER A 161 -11.11 -20.44 -26.49
N CYS A 162 -12.04 -19.71 -27.12
CA CYS A 162 -13.47 -19.76 -26.83
C CYS A 162 -14.22 -19.82 -28.16
N ASN A 163 -14.93 -20.91 -28.41
CA ASN A 163 -15.70 -21.15 -29.62
C ASN A 163 -17.18 -21.29 -29.26
N ILE A 164 -18.03 -20.60 -30.00
CA ILE A 164 -19.49 -20.69 -29.86
C ILE A 164 -20.03 -21.18 -31.20
N SER A 165 -20.67 -22.34 -31.20
CA SER A 165 -21.31 -22.92 -32.40
C SER A 165 -22.82 -22.92 -32.23
N GLY A 166 -23.52 -22.22 -33.12
CA GLY A 166 -24.97 -22.06 -33.13
C GLY A 166 -25.38 -20.84 -33.95
N GLU A 167 -26.69 -20.70 -34.23
CA GLU A 167 -27.21 -19.48 -34.85
C GLU A 167 -27.16 -18.31 -33.87
N GLU A 168 -26.84 -17.12 -34.38
CA GLU A 168 -26.76 -15.90 -33.59
C GLU A 168 -28.12 -15.62 -32.90
N GLY A 169 -28.12 -15.57 -31.56
CA GLY A 169 -29.33 -15.41 -30.75
C GLY A 169 -29.99 -16.72 -30.28
N SER A 170 -29.48 -17.89 -30.69
CA SER A 170 -29.96 -19.18 -30.19
C SER A 170 -29.52 -19.44 -28.75
N LYS A 171 -30.47 -19.86 -27.91
CA LYS A 171 -30.23 -20.30 -26.53
C LYS A 171 -29.59 -21.69 -26.43
N ASP A 172 -29.59 -22.44 -27.53
CA ASP A 172 -29.08 -23.82 -27.60
C ASP A 172 -27.70 -23.91 -28.25
N SER A 173 -26.98 -22.78 -28.36
CA SER A 173 -25.62 -22.77 -28.88
C SER A 173 -24.69 -23.58 -27.98
N SER A 174 -23.73 -24.27 -28.59
CA SER A 174 -22.71 -25.02 -27.87
C SER A 174 -21.46 -24.16 -27.73
N VAL A 175 -20.99 -23.98 -26.51
CA VAL A 175 -19.78 -23.24 -26.18
C VAL A 175 -18.68 -24.22 -25.82
N THR A 176 -17.51 -24.06 -26.41
CA THR A 176 -16.30 -24.81 -26.08
C THR A 176 -15.19 -23.84 -25.73
N MET A 177 -14.63 -23.98 -24.53
CA MET A 177 -13.50 -23.20 -24.06
C MET A 177 -12.33 -24.11 -23.71
N SER A 178 -11.12 -23.66 -24.04
CA SER A 178 -9.89 -24.20 -23.48
C SER A 178 -9.18 -23.07 -22.75
N ILE A 179 -8.84 -23.31 -21.49
CA ILE A 179 -8.17 -22.36 -20.62
C ILE A 179 -6.97 -23.04 -19.97
N THR A 180 -5.95 -22.27 -19.63
CA THR A 180 -4.79 -22.72 -18.88
C THR A 180 -4.82 -22.04 -17.52
N LEU A 181 -4.89 -22.82 -16.45
CA LEU A 181 -4.74 -22.34 -15.09
C LEU A 181 -3.26 -22.38 -14.71
N TYR A 182 -2.74 -21.29 -14.17
CA TYR A 182 -1.43 -21.21 -13.53
C TYR A 182 -1.62 -21.17 -12.01
N TYR A 183 -0.89 -22.03 -11.30
CA TYR A 183 -0.94 -22.12 -9.85
C TYR A 183 0.43 -22.47 -9.28
N PHE A 184 0.63 -22.21 -7.99
CA PHE A 184 1.82 -22.65 -7.27
C PHE A 184 1.55 -24.00 -6.62
N ASP A 185 2.40 -24.99 -6.87
CA ASP A 185 2.24 -26.31 -6.25
C ASP A 185 2.77 -26.28 -4.81
N THR A 186 1.84 -26.18 -3.86
CA THR A 186 2.12 -26.20 -2.43
C THR A 186 2.26 -27.61 -1.87
N GLU A 187 1.75 -28.64 -2.56
CA GLU A 187 1.80 -30.03 -2.12
C GLU A 187 3.20 -30.63 -2.29
N SER A 188 3.86 -30.37 -3.43
CA SER A 188 5.23 -30.83 -3.70
C SER A 188 6.28 -30.26 -2.72
N ALA A 189 6.01 -29.08 -2.15
CA ALA A 189 6.92 -28.44 -1.20
C ALA A 189 6.71 -28.91 0.26
N ALA A 190 5.51 -29.40 0.61
CA ALA A 190 5.31 -30.06 1.90
C ALA A 190 6.11 -31.38 1.99
N THR A 191 6.28 -32.07 0.86
CA THR A 191 7.08 -33.30 0.78
C THR A 191 8.58 -33.00 0.92
N ALA A 192 9.08 -31.96 0.25
CA ALA A 192 10.50 -31.55 0.34
C ALA A 192 10.90 -31.05 1.74
N ALA A 193 10.00 -30.40 2.48
CA ALA A 193 10.26 -29.96 3.85
C ALA A 193 10.32 -31.12 4.85
N THR A 194 9.66 -32.25 4.55
CA THR A 194 9.66 -33.43 5.41
C THR A 194 10.90 -34.29 5.20
N GLU A 195 11.45 -34.33 3.98
CA GLU A 195 12.69 -35.05 3.65
C GLU A 195 13.97 -34.34 4.14
N ALA A 196 13.95 -33.02 4.33
CA ALA A 196 15.09 -32.27 4.87
C ALA A 196 15.26 -32.40 6.40
N VAL A 197 14.32 -33.06 7.08
CA VAL A 197 14.33 -33.30 8.55
C VAL A 197 14.40 -34.81 8.86
N GLY A 198 14.56 -35.66 7.84
CA GLY A 198 14.71 -37.12 7.96
C GLY A 198 16.16 -37.57 8.03
#